data_AF-A0A853LTG3-F1
#
_entry.id   AF-A0A853LTG3-F1
#
_cell.length_a   1.000
_cell.length_b   1.000
_cell.length_c   1.000
_cell.angle_alpha   90.00
_cell.angle_beta   90.00
_cell.angle_gamma   90.00
#
_symmetry.space_group_name_H-M   'P 1'
#
loop_
_entity.id
_entity.type
_entity.pdbx_description
1 polymer ?
#
loop_
_entity_poly.entity_id
_entity_poly.type
_entity_poly.pdbx_seq_one_letter_code
_entity_poly.pdbx_strand_id
1 'polypeptide(L)'
;MAVSLCVPPRAGELCAPVRFLVRQDSVVMELTARHRITSVEWDDAEHAVAMVVEITDPQTARPVDVRIDVLDLDSAADTESADTHGTTIGTITRDGRQYQVRGTYLGVVADEN
;
A
#
# COMPACT_ATOMS: atom_id res chain seq x y z
N MET A 1 1.67 10.32 -7.79
CA MET A 1 2.85 9.61 -8.35
C MET A 1 2.61 8.13 -8.11
N ALA A 2 2.95 7.27 -9.06
CA ALA A 2 2.74 5.83 -8.90
C ALA A 2 3.94 5.18 -8.21
N VAL A 3 3.67 4.24 -7.29
CA VAL A 3 4.67 3.61 -6.42
C VAL A 3 4.55 2.09 -6.51
N SER A 4 5.67 1.37 -6.42
CA SER A 4 5.69 -0.09 -6.30
C SER A 4 6.48 -0.46 -5.05
N LEU A 5 5.98 -1.42 -4.26
CA LEU A 5 6.62 -1.86 -3.03
C LEU A 5 7.57 -3.05 -3.24
N CYS A 6 7.42 -3.80 -4.34
CA CYS A 6 8.27 -4.94 -4.67
C CYS A 6 8.93 -4.75 -6.04
N VAL A 7 8.23 -5.05 -7.14
CA VAL A 7 8.73 -4.86 -8.51
C VAL A 7 7.67 -4.10 -9.33
N PRO A 8 8.04 -3.09 -10.14
CA PRO A 8 7.09 -2.47 -11.05
C PRO A 8 6.70 -3.42 -12.21
N PRO A 9 5.47 -3.30 -12.75
CA PRO A 9 5.08 -4.04 -13.95
C PRO A 9 5.95 -3.66 -15.15
N ARG A 10 6.19 -4.63 -16.04
CA ARG A 10 6.92 -4.42 -17.29
C ARG A 10 6.08 -3.58 -18.25
N ALA A 11 6.73 -2.90 -19.19
CA ALA A 11 6.02 -2.21 -20.26
C ALA A 11 5.18 -3.20 -21.08
N GLY A 12 3.90 -2.90 -21.27
CA GLY A 12 2.95 -3.76 -21.99
C GLY A 12 2.43 -4.96 -21.20
N GLU A 13 2.80 -5.12 -19.93
CA GLU A 13 2.23 -6.16 -19.05
C GLU A 13 0.78 -5.80 -18.69
N LEU A 14 -0.13 -6.77 -18.82
CA LEU A 14 -1.53 -6.56 -18.48
C LEU A 14 -1.66 -6.38 -16.96
N CYS A 15 -2.23 -5.24 -16.57
CA CYS A 15 -2.51 -4.93 -15.17
C CYS A 15 -3.97 -4.54 -15.01
N ALA A 16 -4.63 -5.08 -13.99
CA ALA A 16 -5.99 -4.73 -13.62
C ALA A 16 -5.98 -3.78 -12.41
N PRO A 17 -6.73 -2.67 -12.43
CA PRO A 17 -6.88 -1.82 -11.25
C PRO A 17 -7.79 -2.50 -10.24
N VAL A 18 -7.30 -2.65 -9.01
CA VAL A 18 -8.05 -3.16 -7.86
C VAL A 18 -8.07 -2.10 -6.77
N ARG A 19 -9.26 -1.85 -6.22
CA ARG A 19 -9.48 -0.91 -5.11
C ARG A 19 -9.46 -1.67 -3.79
N PHE A 20 -8.52 -1.34 -2.93
CA PHE A 20 -8.42 -1.86 -1.56
C PHE A 20 -8.89 -0.79 -0.58
N LEU A 21 -9.67 -1.19 0.42
CA LEU A 21 -10.08 -0.33 1.53
C LEU A 21 -9.25 -0.68 2.77
N VAL A 22 -8.32 0.20 3.13
CA VAL A 22 -7.51 0.06 4.33
C VAL A 22 -8.23 0.74 5.48
N ARG A 23 -8.86 -0.08 6.34
CA ARG A 23 -9.71 0.36 7.46
C ARG A 23 -8.97 0.48 8.79
N GLN A 24 -7.76 -0.05 8.87
CA GLN A 24 -6.92 -0.02 10.07
C GLN A 24 -5.72 0.89 9.83
N ASP A 25 -5.18 1.46 10.90
CA ASP A 25 -3.98 2.31 10.83
C ASP A 25 -2.72 1.51 10.44
N SER A 26 -2.76 0.18 10.60
CA SER A 26 -1.74 -0.74 10.08
C SER A 26 -2.39 -2.05 9.66
N VAL A 27 -2.10 -2.53 8.44
CA VAL A 27 -2.63 -3.79 7.92
C VAL A 27 -1.58 -4.53 7.09
N VAL A 28 -1.50 -5.85 7.25
CA VAL A 28 -0.75 -6.72 6.35
C VAL A 28 -1.70 -7.27 5.29
N MET A 29 -1.30 -7.19 4.03
CA MET A 29 -2.07 -7.70 2.90
C MET A 29 -1.17 -8.28 1.82
N GLU A 30 -1.74 -9.17 1.01
CA GLU A 30 -1.04 -9.76 -0.13
C GLU A 30 -1.24 -8.91 -1.39
N LEU A 31 -0.16 -8.74 -2.15
CA LEU A 31 -0.17 -8.20 -3.51
C LEU A 31 0.61 -9.12 -4.44
N THR A 32 0.40 -8.98 -5.75
CA THR A 32 1.30 -9.59 -6.73
C THR A 32 2.68 -8.93 -6.65
N ALA A 33 3.76 -9.70 -6.77
CA ALA A 33 5.14 -9.20 -6.74
C ALA A 33 5.37 -8.06 -7.75
N ARG A 34 4.69 -8.13 -8.89
CA ARG A 34 4.60 -7.03 -9.87
C ARG A 34 3.30 -6.27 -9.66
N HIS A 35 3.38 -5.06 -9.15
CA HIS A 35 2.22 -4.19 -8.94
C HIS A 35 2.61 -2.72 -9.00
N ARG A 36 1.62 -1.85 -9.16
CA ARG A 36 1.78 -0.40 -9.12
C ARG A 36 0.62 0.24 -8.39
N ILE A 37 0.89 0.87 -7.26
CA ILE A 37 -0.06 1.69 -6.52
C ILE A 37 -0.19 3.03 -7.25
N THR A 38 -1.38 3.36 -7.73
CA THR A 38 -1.62 4.53 -8.58
C THR A 38 -2.25 5.69 -7.81
N SER A 39 -3.02 5.40 -6.75
CA SER A 39 -3.60 6.43 -5.90
C SER A 39 -3.86 5.92 -4.49
N VAL A 40 -3.84 6.87 -3.56
CA VAL A 40 -4.39 6.73 -2.20
C VAL A 40 -5.25 7.95 -1.94
N GLU A 41 -6.46 7.74 -1.44
CA GLU A 41 -7.40 8.80 -1.07
C GLU A 41 -8.17 8.38 0.18
N TRP A 42 -8.61 9.36 0.97
CA TRP A 42 -9.59 9.09 2.02
C TRP A 42 -10.97 8.97 1.37
N ASP A 43 -11.68 7.88 1.65
CA ASP A 43 -13.05 7.66 1.22
C ASP A 43 -13.99 7.95 2.39
N ASP A 44 -14.70 9.07 2.32
CA ASP A 44 -15.65 9.48 3.36
C ASP A 44 -16.86 8.55 3.47
N ALA A 45 -17.27 7.89 2.39
CA ALA A 45 -18.42 6.98 2.42
C ALA A 45 -18.06 5.64 3.07
N GLU A 46 -16.86 5.15 2.78
CA GLU A 46 -16.34 3.89 3.35
C GLU A 46 -15.62 4.07 4.68
N HIS A 47 -15.35 5.32 5.10
CA HIS A 47 -14.53 5.68 6.25
C HIS A 47 -13.19 4.94 6.27
N ALA A 48 -12.51 4.91 5.13
CA ALA A 48 -11.30 4.12 4.92
C ALA A 48 -10.35 4.79 3.94
N VAL A 49 -9.08 4.38 3.95
CA VAL A 49 -8.16 4.76 2.87
C VAL A 49 -8.46 3.87 1.65
N ALA A 50 -8.90 4.48 0.56
CA ALA A 50 -9.03 3.81 -0.72
C ALA A 50 -7.69 3.86 -1.45
N MET A 51 -7.08 2.69 -1.63
CA MET A 51 -5.84 2.49 -2.36
C MET A 51 -6.13 1.78 -3.68
N VAL A 52 -5.78 2.40 -4.80
CA VAL A 52 -5.90 1.76 -6.12
C VAL A 52 -4.55 1.19 -6.52
N VAL A 53 -4.56 -0.11 -6.83
CA VAL A 53 -3.38 -0.87 -7.21
C VAL A 53 -3.62 -1.56 -8.54
N GLU A 54 -2.79 -1.25 -9.53
CA GLU A 54 -2.63 -2.04 -10.73
C GLU A 54 -1.87 -3.32 -10.37
N ILE A 55 -2.55 -4.47 -10.39
CA ILE A 55 -1.97 -5.79 -10.15
C ILE A 55 -1.83 -6.56 -11.45
N THR A 56 -0.74 -7.32 -11.57
CA THR A 56 -0.56 -8.30 -12.65
C THR A 56 -1.42 -9.52 -12.41
N ASP A 57 -1.50 -10.45 -13.37
CA ASP A 57 -2.30 -11.67 -13.23
C ASP A 57 -1.88 -12.50 -11.99
N PRO A 58 -2.74 -12.61 -10.95
CA PRO A 58 -2.41 -13.34 -9.73
C PRO A 58 -2.18 -14.84 -9.93
N GLN A 59 -2.67 -15.43 -11.04
CA GLN A 59 -2.44 -16.84 -11.34
C GLN A 59 -1.00 -17.14 -11.78
N THR A 60 -0.29 -16.12 -12.27
CA THR A 60 1.07 -16.28 -12.81
C THR A 60 2.11 -15.46 -12.04
N ALA A 61 1.66 -14.42 -11.32
CA ALA A 61 2.51 -13.61 -10.48
C ALA A 61 2.66 -14.20 -9.08
N ARG A 62 3.89 -14.23 -8.58
CA ARG A 62 4.18 -14.65 -7.21
C ARG A 62 3.53 -13.68 -6.20
N PRO A 63 2.83 -14.15 -5.15
CA PRO A 63 2.31 -13.26 -4.11
C PRO A 63 3.43 -12.78 -3.18
N VAL A 64 3.25 -11.57 -2.65
CA VAL A 64 4.13 -10.93 -1.66
C VAL A 64 3.31 -10.30 -0.56
N ASP A 65 3.82 -10.37 0.67
CA ASP A 65 3.25 -9.67 1.81
C ASP A 65 3.75 -8.23 1.86
N VAL A 66 2.81 -7.30 2.04
CA VAL A 66 3.11 -5.90 2.29
C VAL A 66 2.36 -5.42 3.53
N ARG A 67 2.98 -4.54 4.30
CA ARG A 67 2.32 -3.77 5.36
C ARG A 67 1.97 -2.39 4.85
N ILE A 68 0.75 -1.95 5.06
CA ILE A 68 0.30 -0.58 4.81
C ILE A 68 0.03 0.09 6.15
N ASP A 69 0.70 1.21 6.39
CA ASP A 69 0.59 2.02 7.60
C ASP A 69 0.01 3.40 7.25
N VAL A 70 -0.93 3.90 8.06
CA VAL A 70 -1.54 5.23 7.97
C VAL A 70 -1.13 6.02 9.20
N LEU A 71 -0.15 6.91 9.02
CA LEU A 71 0.50 7.62 10.12
C LEU A 71 0.01 9.06 10.18
N ASP A 72 -0.36 9.53 11.37
CA ASP A 72 -0.66 10.94 11.62
C ASP A 72 0.63 11.76 11.47
N LEU A 73 0.65 12.71 10.52
CA LEU A 73 1.83 13.54 10.25
C LEU A 73 2.14 14.51 11.39
N ASP A 74 1.12 14.94 12.14
CA ASP A 74 1.31 15.87 13.25
C ASP A 74 1.85 15.16 14.50
N SER A 75 1.60 13.85 14.62
CA SER A 75 2.08 13.00 15.72
C SER A 75 3.42 12.30 15.41
N ALA A 76 3.84 12.25 14.15
CA ALA A 76 5.04 11.53 13.70
C ALA A 76 6.38 12.14 14.17
N ALA A 77 6.36 13.33 14.79
CA ALA A 77 7.56 13.95 15.39
C ALA A 77 8.16 13.13 16.55
N ASP A 78 7.41 12.20 17.14
CA ASP A 78 7.84 11.36 18.27
C ASP A 78 8.14 9.90 17.86
N THR A 79 8.06 9.56 16.56
CA THR A 79 8.15 8.17 16.08
C THR A 79 9.34 7.93 15.15
N GLU A 80 10.55 8.25 15.61
CA GLU A 80 11.82 7.85 14.97
C GLU A 80 12.00 6.31 14.87
N SER A 81 11.05 5.51 15.35
CA SER A 81 11.09 4.04 15.38
C SER A 81 10.13 3.33 14.41
N ALA A 82 9.37 4.04 13.58
CA ALA A 82 8.49 3.41 12.58
C ALA A 82 9.27 3.12 11.28
N ASP A 83 10.04 2.02 11.28
CA ASP A 83 10.74 1.39 10.16
C ASP A 83 11.35 2.35 9.12
N THR A 84 12.68 2.51 9.17
CA THR A 84 13.48 3.25 8.17
C THR A 84 13.33 2.71 6.74
N HIS A 85 12.68 1.55 6.56
CA HIS A 85 12.50 0.84 5.29
C HIS A 85 11.15 1.08 4.58
N GLY A 86 10.18 1.76 5.20
CA GLY A 86 8.86 1.99 4.59
C GLY A 86 8.89 3.07 3.49
N THR A 87 8.28 2.77 2.34
CA THR A 87 8.12 3.69 1.20
C THR A 87 6.86 4.54 1.35
N THR A 88 6.96 5.86 1.24
CA THR A 88 5.77 6.73 1.21
C THR A 88 4.99 6.51 -0.09
N ILE A 89 3.71 6.14 0.05
CA ILE A 89 2.79 5.95 -1.08
C ILE A 89 2.10 7.27 -1.42
N GLY A 90 1.69 8.02 -0.40
CA GLY A 90 1.04 9.32 -0.56
C GLY A 90 0.59 9.92 0.76
N THR A 91 -0.16 11.00 0.68
CA THR A 91 -0.81 11.65 1.82
C THR A 91 -2.31 11.72 1.59
N ILE A 92 -3.06 11.67 2.69
CA ILE A 92 -4.52 11.81 2.68
C ILE A 92 -4.92 12.87 3.71
N THR A 93 -6.12 13.41 3.56
CA THR A 93 -6.75 14.24 4.58
C THR A 93 -7.96 13.48 5.12
N ARG A 94 -7.96 13.20 6.42
CA ARG A 94 -9.06 12.57 7.15
C ARG A 94 -9.50 13.51 8.25
N ASP A 95 -10.77 13.89 8.29
CA ASP A 95 -11.33 14.79 9.31
C ASP A 95 -10.55 16.11 9.45
N GLY A 96 -10.01 16.64 8.34
CA GLY A 96 -9.19 17.85 8.31
C GLY A 96 -7.75 17.70 8.82
N ARG A 97 -7.33 16.49 9.22
CA ARG A 97 -5.95 16.16 9.62
C ARG A 97 -5.22 15.46 8.48
N GLN A 98 -3.91 15.70 8.38
CA GLN A 98 -3.09 15.07 7.35
C GLN A 98 -2.46 13.78 7.86
N TYR A 99 -2.59 12.73 7.06
CA TYR A 99 -1.97 11.44 7.32
C TYR A 99 -1.05 11.06 6.15
N GLN A 100 0.03 10.36 6.46
CA GLN A 100 0.93 9.74 5.49
C GLN A 100 0.60 8.26 5.37
N VAL A 101 0.41 7.79 4.13
CA VAL A 101 0.26 6.37 3.84
C VAL A 101 1.64 5.82 3.45
N ARG A 102 2.14 4.85 4.19
CA ARG A 102 3.43 4.17 3.95
C ARG A 102 3.19 2.70 3.65
N GLY A 103 4.00 2.15 2.76
CA GLY A 103 4.02 0.73 2.43
C GLY A 103 5.37 0.12 2.74
N THR A 104 5.39 -1.08 3.30
CA THR A 104 6.59 -1.84 3.62
C THR A 104 6.48 -3.22 2.99
N TYR A 105 7.46 -3.62 2.17
CA TYR A 105 7.55 -4.99 1.68
C TYR A 105 8.04 -5.90 2.80
N LEU A 106 7.26 -6.93 3.12
CA LEU A 106 7.57 -7.87 4.20
C LEU A 106 8.24 -9.14 3.70
N GLY A 107 8.06 -9.46 2.42
CA GLY A 107 8.61 -10.67 1.86
C GLY A 107 7.67 -11.32 0.87
N VAL A 108 8.05 -12.51 0.49
CA VAL A 108 7.26 -13.41 -0.32
C VAL A 108 6.42 -14.27 0.63
N VAL A 109 5.16 -14.51 0.26
CA VAL A 109 4.29 -15.36 1.07
C VAL A 109 4.98 -16.73 1.20
N ALA A 110 5.24 -17.14 2.44
CA ALA A 110 5.75 -18.47 2.70
C ALA A 110 4.60 -19.43 2.45
N ASP A 111 4.75 -20.31 1.46
CA ASP A 111 3.92 -21.51 1.39
C ASP A 111 4.27 -22.36 2.62
N GLU A 112 3.55 -22.17 3.73
CA GLU A 112 3.60 -23.11 4.85
C GLU A 112 2.96 -24.42 4.37
N ASN A 113 3.82 -25.41 4.09
CA ASN A 113 3.45 -26.78 3.76
C ASN A 113 3.85 -27.71 4.90
#